data_AF-A0A2R6AVE2-F1
#
_entry.id   AF-A0A2R6AVE2-F1
#
_cell.length_a   1.000
_cell.length_b   1.000
_cell.length_c   1.000
_cell.angle_alpha   90.00
_cell.angle_beta   90.00
_cell.angle_gamma   90.00
#
_symmetry.space_group_name_H-M   'P 1'
#
loop_
_entity.id
_entity.type
_entity.pdbx_description
1 polymer ?
#
loop_
_entity_poly.entity_id
_entity_poly.type
_entity_poly.pdbx_seq_one_letter_code
_entity_poly.pdbx_strand_id
1 'polypeptide(L)' 'MKLTSKLRVPNIIFCMGELGVVSRVLAPLYGSAWTYASLRAGLETAPGQVDVQTLREFYQALRGSS' A
#
# COMPACT_ATOMS: atom_id res chain seq x y z
N MET A 1 -15.54 4.58 -5.90
CA MET A 1 -14.63 4.66 -7.06
C MET A 1 -13.43 3.75 -6.80
N LYS A 2 -13.19 2.71 -7.62
CA LYS A 2 -12.03 1.79 -7.49
C LYS A 2 -11.04 2.06 -8.62
N LEU A 3 -9.75 2.16 -8.30
CA LEU A 3 -8.64 2.41 -9.23
C LEU A 3 -8.59 1.37 -10.35
N THR A 4 -9.02 0.14 -10.06
CA THR A 4 -8.96 -1.02 -10.96
C THR A 4 -10.28 -1.35 -11.66
N SER A 5 -11.32 -0.52 -11.53
CA SER A 5 -12.70 -0.83 -11.98
C SER A 5 -12.87 -1.21 -13.46
N LYS A 6 -11.92 -0.85 -14.34
CA LYS A 6 -11.95 -1.17 -15.78
C LYS A 6 -10.99 -2.29 -16.18
N LEU A 7 -10.22 -2.83 -15.24
CA LEU A 7 -9.19 -3.83 -15.50
C LEU A 7 -9.74 -5.22 -15.18
N ARG A 8 -9.50 -6.19 -16.07
CA ARG A 8 -10.08 -7.55 -15.98
C ARG A 8 -9.20 -8.57 -15.26
N VAL A 9 -7.99 -8.16 -14.85
CA VAL A 9 -7.02 -8.99 -14.15
C VAL A 9 -6.67 -8.35 -12.80
N PRO A 10 -6.10 -9.09 -11.83
CA PRO A 10 -5.53 -8.47 -10.63
C PRO A 10 -4.40 -7.52 -11.01
N ASN A 11 -4.41 -6.29 -10.48
CA ASN A 11 -3.39 -5.29 -10.77
C ASN A 11 -2.77 -4.75 -9.49
N ILE A 12 -1.55 -4.27 -9.62
CA ILE A 12 -0.82 -3.58 -8.56
C ILE A 12 -0.55 -2.16 -9.04
N ILE A 13 -1.18 -1.16 -8.42
CA ILE A 13 -1.12 0.23 -8.91
C ILE A 13 -0.83 1.19 -7.75
N PHE A 14 0.30 1.88 -7.84
CA PHE A 14 0.72 2.95 -6.94
C PHE A 14 1.81 3.80 -7.62
N CYS A 15 2.08 4.98 -7.07
CA CYS A 15 3.18 5.85 -7.48
C CYS A 15 4.48 5.51 -6.71
N MET A 16 5.62 5.71 -7.37
CA MET A 16 6.96 5.51 -6.78
C MET A 16 7.46 6.76 -6.05
N GLY A 17 8.51 6.60 -5.22
CA GLY A 17 9.14 7.72 -4.50
C GLY A 17 8.41 8.13 -3.22
N GLU A 18 9.01 9.07 -2.49
CA GLU A 18 8.47 9.58 -1.22
C GLU A 18 7.06 10.16 -1.37
N LEU A 19 6.82 10.92 -2.45
CA LEU A 19 5.49 11.47 -2.75
C LEU A 19 4.45 10.37 -3.05
N GLY A 20 4.90 9.17 -3.46
CA GLY A 20 4.06 8.03 -3.77
C GLY A 20 3.66 7.18 -2.56
N VAL A 21 4.25 7.41 -1.38
CA VAL A 21 4.00 6.62 -0.16
C VAL A 21 2.52 6.48 0.14
N VAL A 22 1.78 7.60 0.13
CA VAL A 22 0.33 7.61 0.40
C VAL A 22 -0.43 6.70 -0.56
N SER A 23 -0.07 6.71 -1.85
CA SER A 23 -0.72 5.85 -2.85
C SER A 23 -0.44 4.36 -2.59
N ARG A 24 0.77 3.98 -2.12
CA ARG A 24 1.11 2.59 -1.78
C ARG A 24 0.30 2.07 -0.61
N VAL A 25 0.16 2.91 0.43
CA VAL A 25 -0.60 2.58 1.63
C VAL A 25 -2.07 2.39 1.29
N LEU A 26 -2.64 3.27 0.46
CA LEU A 26 -4.05 3.21 0.07
C LEU A 26 -4.35 2.19 -1.04
N ALA A 27 -3.36 1.76 -1.82
CA ALA A 27 -3.58 0.93 -3.01
C ALA A 27 -4.50 -0.28 -2.77
N PRO A 28 -4.31 -1.11 -1.71
CA PRO A 28 -5.19 -2.25 -1.47
C PRO A 28 -6.65 -1.85 -1.18
N LEU A 29 -6.86 -0.71 -0.52
CA LEU A 29 -8.18 -0.19 -0.19
C LEU A 29 -8.94 0.30 -1.44
N TYR A 30 -8.22 0.72 -2.48
CA TYR A 30 -8.79 1.23 -3.73
C TYR A 30 -8.80 0.20 -4.88
N GLY A 31 -8.50 -1.07 -4.60
CA GLY A 31 -8.68 -2.19 -5.53
C GLY A 31 -7.41 -2.75 -6.17
N SER A 32 -6.23 -2.30 -5.74
CA SER A 32 -4.98 -3.01 -5.99
C SER A 32 -5.02 -4.38 -5.30
N ALA A 33 -4.45 -5.41 -5.91
CA ALA A 33 -4.45 -6.77 -5.37
C ALA A 33 -3.64 -6.86 -4.06
N TRP A 34 -2.51 -6.15 -4.00
CA TRP A 34 -1.68 -6.00 -2.81
C TRP A 34 -0.85 -4.71 -2.91
N THR A 35 -0.01 -4.49 -1.90
CA THR A 35 1.06 -3.48 -1.88
C THR A 35 2.35 -4.13 -1.38
N TYR A 36 3.49 -3.46 -1.56
CA TYR A 36 4.80 -3.96 -1.12
C TYR A 36 5.25 -3.24 0.14
N ALA A 37 5.84 -4.01 1.06
CA ALA A 37 6.36 -3.53 2.33
C ALA A 37 7.83 -3.95 2.48
N SER A 38 8.66 -3.14 3.15
CA SER A 38 9.98 -3.60 3.60
C SER A 38 9.82 -4.46 4.85
N LEU A 39 10.81 -5.29 5.18
CA LEU A 39 10.75 -6.11 6.39
C LEU A 39 10.90 -5.25 7.66
N ARG A 40 11.74 -4.22 7.58
CA ARG A 40 12.01 -3.20 8.60
C ARG A 40 12.67 -2.00 7.93
N ALA A 41 12.73 -0.88 8.64
CA ALA A 41 13.47 0.31 8.21
C ALA A 41 14.91 -0.04 7.79
N GLY A 42 15.34 0.46 6.63
CA GLY A 42 16.66 0.24 6.04
C GLY A 42 16.77 -1.01 5.15
N LEU A 43 15.68 -1.79 5.02
CA LEU A 43 15.59 -2.92 4.07
C LEU A 43 14.60 -2.65 2.95
N GLU A 44 14.41 -1.38 2.60
CA GLU A 44 13.58 -0.98 1.47
C GLU A 44 14.24 -1.41 0.15
N THR A 45 13.43 -1.96 -0.75
CA THR A 45 13.85 -2.31 -2.11
C THR A 45 13.58 -1.19 -3.11
N ALA A 46 12.77 -0.19 -2.71
CA ALA A 46 12.39 0.94 -3.53
C ALA A 46 12.14 2.20 -2.67
N PRO A 47 12.41 3.41 -3.20
CA PRO A 47 12.07 4.66 -2.52
C PRO A 47 10.58 4.78 -2.18
N GLY A 48 10.30 5.30 -0.98
CA GLY A 48 8.95 5.42 -0.43
C GLY A 48 8.27 4.09 -0.02
N GLN A 49 9.04 3.00 0.16
CA GLN A 49 8.49 1.74 0.68
C GLN A 49 8.39 1.80 2.21
N VAL A 50 7.22 1.45 2.75
CA VAL A 50 6.95 1.45 4.20
C VAL A 50 7.18 0.04 4.74
N ASP A 51 7.64 -0.09 5.99
CA ASP A 51 7.81 -1.40 6.60
C ASP A 51 6.47 -2.09 6.92
N VAL A 52 6.53 -3.41 7.04
CA VAL A 52 5.35 -4.26 7.23
C VAL A 52 4.63 -3.98 8.55
N GLN A 53 5.33 -3.58 9.61
CA GLN A 53 4.74 -3.32 10.90
C GLN A 53 3.91 -2.02 10.86
N THR A 54 4.48 -0.96 10.31
CA THR A 54 3.80 0.34 10.11
C THR A 54 2.54 0.18 9.25
N LEU A 55 2.60 -0.59 8.16
CA LEU A 55 1.41 -0.84 7.32
C LEU A 55 0.31 -1.61 8.07
N ARG A 56 0.69 -2.61 8.89
CA ARG A 56 -0.28 -3.37 9.70
C ARG A 56 -0.98 -2.48 10.71
N GLU A 57 -0.23 -1.66 11.43
CA GLU A 57 -0.76 -0.70 12.41
C GLU A 57 -1.73 0.29 11.73
N PHE A 58 -1.34 0.84 10.58
CA PHE A 58 -2.20 1.71 9.80
C PHE A 58 -3.51 1.03 9.39
N TYR A 59 -3.45 -0.20 8.86
CA TYR A 59 -4.65 -0.93 8.47
C TYR A 59 -5.52 -1.37 9.65
N GLN A 60 -4.91 -1.65 10.80
CA GLN A 60 -5.66 -1.93 12.04
C GLN A 60 -6.38 -0.67 12.53
N ALA A 61 -5.69 0.48 12.57
CA ALA A 61 -6.29 1.75 12.96
C ALA A 61 -7.45 2.15 12.05
N LEU A 62 -7.32 1.95 10.73
CA LEU A 62 -8.40 2.21 9.76
C LEU A 62 -9.60 1.28 9.92
N ARG A 63 -9.40 0.05 10.42
CA ARG A 63 -10.50 -0.89 10.64
C ARG A 63 -11.33 -0.56 11.88
N GLY A 64 -10.81 0.30 12.76
CA GLY A 64 -11.49 0.75 13.97
C GLY A 64 -11.61 -0.36 15.03
N SER A 65 -11.23 -0.01 16.26
CA SER A 65 -11.58 -0.74 17.47
C SER A 65 -13.08 -1.00 17.49
N SER A 66 -13.47 -2.29 17.42
CA SER A 66 -14.80 -2.72 17.85
C SER A 66 -14.93 -2.57 19.36
#